data_AF-A0A085ZWX0-F1
#
_entry.id   AF-A0A085ZWX0-F1
#
_cell.length_a   1.000
_cell.length_b   1.000
_cell.length_c   1.000
_cell.angle_alpha   90.00
_cell.angle_beta   90.00
_cell.angle_gamma   90.00
#
_symmetry.space_group_name_H-M   'P 1'
#
loop_
_entity.id
_entity.type
_entity.pdbx_description
1 polymer ?
#
loop_
_entity_poly.entity_id
_entity_poly.type
_entity_poly.pdbx_seq_one_letter_code
_entity_poly.pdbx_strand_id
1 'polypeptide(L)'
;MIKIKYFLLILLIATSCTSQKVVLYYYNGLDLNSNNTLGSSLQIFFLENRDIMKVVIRDKNLKNEISIIKEKITSKNRIIVPDDGNYTFAFINKKDTLFADDRLEFWRYKDKGIFYKLNNSSKNIILKHYKLNPNQQ
;
A
#
# COMPACT_ATOMS: atom_id res chain seq x y z
N MET A 1 35.77 28.59 -15.90
CA MET A 1 34.77 28.52 -14.80
C MET A 1 33.58 27.61 -15.11
N ILE A 2 33.82 26.46 -15.78
CA ILE A 2 32.76 25.58 -16.32
C ILE A 2 32.57 24.30 -15.47
N LYS A 3 33.62 23.86 -14.75
CA LYS A 3 33.59 22.62 -13.94
C LYS A 3 32.60 22.65 -12.76
N ILE A 4 32.35 23.83 -12.18
CA ILE A 4 31.43 23.98 -11.03
C ILE A 4 29.97 23.77 -11.43
N LYS A 5 29.58 24.13 -12.67
CA LYS A 5 28.20 23.97 -13.17
C LYS A 5 27.80 22.49 -13.30
N TYR A 6 28.72 21.63 -13.75
CA TYR A 6 28.46 20.18 -13.85
C TYR A 6 28.38 19.51 -12.48
N PHE A 7 29.17 19.97 -11.50
CA PHE A 7 29.13 19.45 -10.14
C PHE A 7 27.78 19.73 -9.46
N LEU A 8 27.24 20.94 -9.64
CA LEU A 8 25.89 21.31 -9.19
C LEU A 8 24.79 20.47 -9.84
N LEU A 9 24.92 20.16 -11.14
CA LEU A 9 23.96 19.31 -11.86
C LEU A 9 23.94 17.87 -11.31
N ILE A 10 25.11 17.32 -10.99
CA ILE A 10 25.25 15.98 -10.40
C ILE A 10 24.68 15.95 -8.96
N LEU A 11 24.88 17.01 -8.18
CA LEU A 11 24.31 17.14 -6.83
C LEU A 11 22.77 17.21 -6.88
N LEU A 12 22.20 17.96 -7.82
CA LEU A 12 20.76 18.06 -8.05
C LEU A 12 20.14 16.71 -8.41
N ILE A 13 20.80 15.91 -9.25
CA ILE A 13 20.34 14.55 -9.60
C ILE A 13 20.42 13.62 -8.38
N ALA A 14 21.47 13.70 -7.57
CA ALA A 14 21.63 12.88 -6.37
C ALA A 14 20.61 13.20 -5.26
N THR A 15 20.22 14.47 -5.11
CA THR A 15 19.21 14.90 -4.11
C THR A 15 17.77 14.61 -4.50
N SER A 16 17.51 14.24 -5.76
CA SER A 16 16.15 13.90 -6.24
C SER A 16 15.61 12.57 -5.69
N CYS A 17 16.39 11.82 -4.90
CA CYS A 17 15.89 10.65 -4.17
C CYS A 17 15.05 11.10 -2.97
N THR A 18 13.94 11.80 -3.24
CA THR A 18 12.93 12.12 -2.25
C THR A 18 12.38 10.80 -1.69
N SER A 19 12.51 10.61 -0.39
CA SER A 19 11.95 9.46 0.31
C SER A 19 10.46 9.36 -0.02
N GLN A 20 10.11 8.37 -0.82
CA GLN A 20 8.75 8.23 -1.32
C GLN A 20 7.81 7.97 -0.12
N LYS A 21 6.75 8.78 -0.04
CA LYS A 21 5.74 8.66 1.02
C LYS A 21 4.74 7.59 0.59
N VAL A 22 4.70 6.49 1.34
CA VAL A 22 3.65 5.48 1.22
C VAL A 22 2.58 5.84 2.25
N VAL A 23 1.35 5.97 1.79
CA VAL A 23 0.19 6.27 2.65
C VAL A 23 -0.74 5.07 2.63
N LEU A 24 -1.04 4.56 3.82
CA LEU A 24 -1.99 3.49 4.06
C LEU A 24 -3.39 4.10 4.18
N TYR A 25 -4.34 3.52 3.48
CA TYR A 25 -5.77 3.79 3.52
C TYR A 25 -6.49 2.53 3.99
N TYR A 26 -7.42 2.66 4.92
CA TYR A 26 -8.28 1.56 5.37
C TYR A 26 -9.63 2.08 5.84
N TYR A 27 -10.65 1.23 5.79
CA TYR A 27 -11.98 1.55 6.28
C TYR A 27 -12.05 1.31 7.80
N ASN A 28 -12.57 2.29 8.55
CA ASN A 28 -12.71 2.26 10.02
C ASN A 28 -14.16 2.51 10.48
N GLY A 29 -15.14 2.39 9.58
CA GLY A 29 -16.55 2.52 9.95
C GLY A 29 -17.00 1.39 10.87
N LEU A 30 -18.01 1.66 11.69
CA LEU A 30 -18.55 0.71 12.67
C LEU A 30 -19.41 -0.41 12.03
N ASP A 31 -19.62 -0.37 10.71
CA ASP A 31 -20.50 -1.28 10.01
C ASP A 31 -19.73 -2.52 9.52
N LEU A 32 -19.88 -3.62 10.26
CA LEU A 32 -19.19 -4.91 10.07
C LEU A 32 -19.32 -5.49 8.65
N ASN A 33 -20.38 -5.11 7.93
CA ASN A 33 -20.63 -5.58 6.56
C ASN A 33 -19.86 -4.77 5.49
N SER A 34 -19.20 -3.67 5.87
CA SER A 34 -18.55 -2.73 4.95
C SER A 34 -17.02 -2.70 5.03
N ASN A 35 -16.43 -3.48 5.94
CA ASN A 35 -14.97 -3.48 6.19
C ASN A 35 -14.14 -4.01 5.02
N ASN A 36 -14.79 -4.60 4.01
CA ASN A 36 -14.17 -5.18 2.85
C ASN A 36 -14.72 -4.54 1.58
N THR A 37 -13.80 -4.02 0.76
CA THR A 37 -14.13 -3.49 -0.55
C THR A 37 -13.92 -4.57 -1.60
N LEU A 38 -14.97 -4.92 -2.35
CA LEU A 38 -14.85 -5.83 -3.48
C LEU A 38 -13.83 -5.30 -4.49
N GLY A 39 -13.15 -6.21 -5.19
CA GLY A 39 -12.21 -5.85 -6.24
C GLY A 39 -12.79 -4.97 -7.36
N SER A 40 -14.11 -4.97 -7.52
CA SER A 40 -14.92 -4.14 -8.42
C SER A 40 -15.18 -2.71 -7.90
N SER A 41 -14.96 -2.44 -6.62
CA SER A 41 -15.32 -1.17 -5.93
C SER A 41 -14.14 -0.43 -5.30
N LEU A 42 -12.91 -0.71 -5.74
CA LEU A 42 -11.66 -0.16 -5.18
C LEU A 42 -11.55 1.37 -5.22
N GLN A 43 -12.38 2.03 -6.05
CA GLN A 43 -12.47 3.49 -6.11
C GLN A 43 -12.81 4.15 -4.76
N ILE A 44 -13.43 3.42 -3.83
CA ILE A 44 -13.82 3.93 -2.50
C ILE A 44 -12.63 4.45 -1.69
N PHE A 45 -11.43 3.88 -1.86
CA PHE A 45 -10.22 4.33 -1.17
C PHE A 45 -9.74 5.73 -1.60
N PHE A 46 -10.25 6.24 -2.72
CA PHE A 46 -9.90 7.56 -3.25
C PHE A 46 -10.99 8.62 -3.02
N LEU A 47 -12.18 8.21 -2.55
CA LEU A 47 -13.27 9.13 -2.24
C LEU A 47 -12.99 9.85 -0.91
N GLU A 48 -13.43 11.10 -0.80
CA GLU A 48 -13.44 11.81 0.49
C GLU A 48 -14.56 11.25 1.37
N ASN A 49 -14.28 10.12 2.01
CA ASN A 49 -15.17 9.47 2.97
C ASN A 49 -14.59 9.59 4.39
N ARG A 50 -15.43 9.99 5.35
CA ARG A 50 -15.05 10.15 6.77
C ARG A 50 -14.62 8.84 7.42
N ASP A 51 -15.07 7.71 6.87
CA ASP A 51 -14.76 6.39 7.39
C ASP A 51 -13.42 5.84 6.86
N ILE A 52 -12.82 6.48 5.86
CA ILE A 52 -11.50 6.09 5.32
C ILE A 52 -10.41 6.80 6.11
N MET A 53 -9.66 6.01 6.89
CA MET A 53 -8.50 6.48 7.63
C MET A 53 -7.26 6.51 6.76
N LYS A 54 -6.40 7.51 6.99
CA LYS A 54 -5.14 7.71 6.25
C LYS A 54 -3.97 7.77 7.21
N VAL A 55 -2.97 6.91 7.00
CA VAL A 55 -1.76 6.85 7.83
C VAL A 55 -0.51 6.88 6.97
N VAL A 56 0.42 7.78 7.28
CA VAL A 56 1.72 7.81 6.62
C VAL A 56 2.61 6.71 7.18
N ILE A 57 3.03 5.77 6.34
CA ILE A 57 4.01 4.76 6.72
C ILE A 57 5.37 5.44 6.81
N ARG A 58 5.96 5.48 8.01
CA ARG A 58 7.31 6.03 8.25
C ARG A 58 8.39 4.96 8.31
N ASP A 59 8.02 3.74 8.66
CA ASP A 59 8.96 2.62 8.80
C ASP A 59 9.62 2.26 7.46
N LYS A 60 10.95 2.25 7.43
CA LYS A 60 11.74 2.02 6.21
C LYS A 60 11.66 0.57 5.76
N ASN A 61 11.61 -0.39 6.69
CA ASN A 61 11.58 -1.80 6.37
C ASN A 61 10.23 -2.17 5.75
N LEU A 62 9.14 -1.68 6.31
CA LEU A 62 7.79 -1.86 5.75
C LEU A 62 7.68 -1.22 4.36
N LYS A 63 8.21 -0.01 4.14
CA LYS A 63 8.25 0.60 2.80
C LYS A 63 9.01 -0.26 1.79
N ASN A 64 10.15 -0.82 2.20
CA ASN A 64 10.96 -1.68 1.36
C ASN A 64 10.22 -2.97 1.00
N GLU A 65 9.56 -3.59 1.98
CA GLU A 65 8.77 -4.80 1.76
C GLU A 65 7.57 -4.56 0.84
N ILE A 66 6.84 -3.45 1.00
CA ILE A 66 5.78 -3.03 0.07
C ILE A 66 6.31 -2.86 -1.35
N SER A 67 7.51 -2.29 -1.51
CA SER A 67 8.16 -2.12 -2.82
C SER A 67 8.51 -3.48 -3.44
N ILE A 68 9.06 -4.41 -2.66
CA ILE A 68 9.36 -5.78 -3.09
C ILE A 68 8.08 -6.51 -3.54
N ILE A 69 6.97 -6.36 -2.80
CA ILE A 69 5.68 -6.96 -3.17
C ILE A 69 5.22 -6.43 -4.54
N LYS A 70 5.28 -5.11 -4.75
CA LYS A 70 4.93 -4.51 -6.05
C LYS A 70 5.78 -5.06 -7.19
N GLU A 71 7.09 -5.17 -7.00
CA GLU A 71 8.01 -5.71 -8.00
C GLU A 71 7.68 -7.18 -8.30
N LYS A 72 7.40 -7.98 -7.27
CA LYS A 72 6.95 -9.38 -7.42
C LYS A 72 5.64 -9.50 -8.17
N ILE A 73 4.67 -8.60 -7.98
CA ILE A 73 3.43 -8.60 -8.76
C ILE A 73 3.71 -8.19 -10.22
N THR A 74 4.49 -7.13 -10.43
CA THR A 74 4.76 -6.55 -11.75
C THR A 74 5.50 -7.53 -12.66
N SER A 75 6.43 -8.30 -12.10
CA SER A 75 7.20 -9.35 -12.79
C SER A 75 6.40 -10.60 -13.15
N LYS A 76 5.14 -10.75 -12.70
CA LYS A 76 4.30 -11.88 -13.09
C LYS A 76 3.76 -11.66 -14.50
N ASN A 77 3.89 -12.69 -15.34
CA ASN A 77 3.28 -12.72 -16.68
C ASN A 77 1.80 -13.10 -16.65
N ARG A 78 1.36 -13.84 -15.61
CA ARG A 78 -0.04 -14.27 -15.48
C ARG A 78 -0.84 -13.26 -14.67
N ILE A 79 -2.00 -12.91 -15.23
CA ILE A 79 -3.05 -12.17 -14.54
C ILE A 79 -3.70 -13.14 -13.54
N ILE A 80 -3.59 -12.86 -12.25
CA ILE A 80 -4.43 -13.47 -11.22
C ILE A 80 -5.38 -12.36 -10.81
N VAL A 81 -6.54 -12.30 -11.45
CA VAL A 81 -7.69 -11.54 -10.94
C VAL A 81 -8.42 -12.51 -10.02
N PRO A 82 -8.41 -12.34 -8.69
CA PRO A 82 -9.42 -12.99 -7.88
C PRO A 82 -10.73 -12.28 -8.23
N ASP A 83 -11.68 -13.03 -8.78
CA ASP A 83 -13.08 -12.64 -8.78
C ASP A 83 -13.41 -12.14 -7.37
N ASP A 84 -13.84 -10.88 -7.29
CA ASP A 84 -14.38 -10.23 -6.09
C ASP A 84 -13.59 -10.47 -4.79
N GLY A 85 -12.26 -10.44 -4.86
CA GLY A 85 -11.43 -10.40 -3.65
C GLY A 85 -11.83 -9.24 -2.73
N ASN A 86 -11.90 -9.51 -1.43
CA ASN A 86 -12.17 -8.52 -0.39
C ASN A 86 -10.88 -7.79 -0.03
N TYR A 87 -10.80 -6.49 -0.33
CA TYR A 87 -9.66 -5.64 -0.02
C TYR A 87 -9.99 -4.70 1.13
N THR A 88 -9.13 -4.69 2.14
CA THR A 88 -9.28 -3.89 3.36
C THR A 88 -8.30 -2.73 3.38
N PHE A 89 -7.14 -2.91 2.74
CA PHE A 89 -6.05 -1.93 2.75
C PHE A 89 -5.71 -1.46 1.34
N ALA A 90 -5.42 -0.16 1.21
CA ALA A 90 -4.78 0.41 0.04
C ALA A 90 -3.50 1.17 0.43
N PHE A 91 -2.41 0.88 -0.27
CA PHE A 91 -1.08 1.47 -0.09
C PHE A 91 -0.78 2.35 -1.30
N ILE A 92 -0.90 3.66 -1.13
CA ILE A 92 -0.73 4.63 -2.21
C ILE A 92 0.68 5.22 -2.13
N ASN A 93 1.42 5.12 -3.23
CA ASN A 93 2.71 5.77 -3.45
C ASN A 93 2.72 6.48 -4.81
N LYS A 94 2.60 7.82 -4.78
CA LYS A 94 2.46 8.66 -5.98
C LYS A 94 1.28 8.22 -6.85
N LYS A 95 1.56 7.49 -7.94
CA LYS A 95 0.56 6.98 -8.90
C LYS A 95 0.27 5.49 -8.71
N ASP A 96 1.06 4.80 -7.89
CA ASP A 96 0.93 3.37 -7.67
C ASP A 96 0.03 3.13 -6.46
N THR A 97 -0.92 2.20 -6.60
CA THR A 97 -1.76 1.75 -5.49
C THR A 97 -1.71 0.24 -5.41
N LEU A 98 -1.22 -0.27 -4.28
CA LEU A 98 -1.32 -1.69 -3.94
C LEU A 98 -2.50 -1.91 -3.02
N PHE A 99 -3.29 -2.94 -3.27
CA PHE A 99 -4.40 -3.35 -2.42
C PHE A 99 -4.03 -4.64 -1.70
N ALA A 100 -4.52 -4.82 -0.47
CA ALA A 100 -4.36 -6.06 0.28
C ALA A 100 -5.64 -6.47 0.99
N ASP A 101 -5.81 -7.78 1.19
CA ASP A 101 -6.87 -8.33 2.04
C ASP A 101 -6.63 -8.03 3.53
N ASP A 102 -7.66 -8.27 4.34
CA ASP A 102 -7.64 -8.10 5.80
C ASP A 102 -6.52 -8.89 6.49
N ARG A 103 -6.17 -10.05 5.95
CA ARG A 103 -5.09 -10.90 6.46
C ARG A 103 -3.69 -10.44 6.06
N LEU A 104 -3.57 -9.50 5.11
CA LEU A 104 -2.31 -9.05 4.51
C LEU A 104 -1.53 -10.19 3.84
N GLU A 105 -2.27 -11.14 3.26
CA GLU A 105 -1.74 -12.35 2.61
C GLU A 105 -1.96 -12.34 1.11
N PHE A 106 -3.00 -11.66 0.63
CA PHE A 106 -3.24 -11.45 -0.79
C PHE A 106 -3.04 -9.99 -1.18
N TRP A 107 -2.27 -9.76 -2.25
CA TRP A 107 -1.86 -8.43 -2.69
C TRP A 107 -2.19 -8.23 -4.16
N ARG A 108 -2.77 -7.08 -4.50
CA ARG A 108 -3.13 -6.70 -5.87
C ARG A 108 -2.48 -5.39 -6.27
N TYR A 109 -2.00 -5.34 -7.51
CA TYR A 109 -1.56 -4.13 -8.18
C TYR A 109 -2.11 -4.15 -9.61
N LYS A 110 -2.94 -3.16 -9.95
CA LYS A 110 -3.69 -3.11 -11.22
C LYS A 110 -4.54 -4.37 -11.42
N ASP A 111 -4.30 -5.11 -12.49
CA ASP A 111 -4.97 -6.34 -12.91
C ASP A 111 -4.30 -7.61 -12.36
N LYS A 112 -3.17 -7.49 -11.66
CA LYS A 112 -2.39 -8.65 -11.17
C LYS A 112 -2.43 -8.75 -9.66
N GLY A 113 -2.38 -9.98 -9.15
CA GLY A 113 -2.21 -10.22 -7.73
C GLY A 113 -1.35 -11.44 -7.41
N ILE A 114 -0.88 -11.50 -6.15
CA ILE A 114 -0.08 -12.61 -5.62
C ILE A 114 -0.46 -12.87 -4.17
N PHE A 115 -0.24 -14.11 -3.72
CA PHE A 115 -0.11 -14.39 -2.30
C PHE A 115 1.29 -14.02 -1.83
N TYR A 116 1.38 -13.22 -0.77
CA TYR A 116 2.63 -12.82 -0.13
C TYR A 116 2.39 -12.64 1.36
N LYS A 117 3.12 -13.40 2.17
CA LYS A 117 3.09 -13.28 3.63
C LYS A 117 4.11 -12.24 4.10
N LEU A 118 3.63 -11.16 4.70
CA LEU A 118 4.49 -10.18 5.37
C LEU A 118 5.25 -10.83 6.53
N ASN A 119 6.43 -10.28 6.84
CA ASN A 119 7.04 -10.56 8.14
C ASN A 119 6.16 -10.03 9.29
N ASN A 120 6.25 -10.68 10.46
CA ASN A 120 5.40 -10.35 11.62
C ASN A 120 5.56 -8.90 12.09
N SER A 121 6.77 -8.34 12.03
CA SER A 121 7.03 -6.96 12.45
C SER A 121 6.28 -5.96 11.57
N SER A 122 6.40 -6.08 10.25
CA SER A 122 5.69 -5.29 9.24
C SER A 122 4.17 -5.42 9.36
N LYS A 123 3.67 -6.66 9.52
CA LYS A 123 2.25 -6.93 9.74
C LYS A 123 1.75 -6.19 10.99
N ASN A 124 2.47 -6.27 12.10
CA ASN A 124 2.10 -5.60 13.35
C ASN A 124 2.09 -4.07 13.23
N ILE A 125 2.99 -3.48 12.43
CA ILE A 125 2.99 -2.02 12.18
C ILE A 125 1.67 -1.61 11.51
N ILE A 126 1.21 -2.35 10.48
CA ILE A 126 -0.06 -2.06 9.80
C ILE A 126 -1.23 -2.26 10.76
N LEU A 127 -1.28 -3.40 11.45
CA LEU A 127 -2.38 -3.77 12.34
C LEU A 127 -2.47 -2.88 13.59
N LYS A 128 -1.37 -2.26 14.05
CA LYS A 128 -1.43 -1.26 15.12
C LYS A 128 -2.34 -0.08 14.77
N HIS A 129 -2.39 0.29 13.49
CA HIS A 129 -3.27 1.34 13.01
C HIS A 129 -4.68 0.83 12.76
N TYR A 130 -4.82 -0.41 12.31
CA TYR A 130 -6.09 -1.08 12.07
C TYR A 130 -6.59 -1.77 13.34
N LYS A 131 -7.32 -1.04 14.18
CA LYS A 131 -8.04 -1.67 15.29
C LYS A 131 -9.28 -2.35 14.73
N LEU A 132 -9.26 -3.68 14.62
CA LEU A 132 -10.51 -4.43 14.72
C LEU A 132 -11.12 -4.04 16.08
N ASN A 133 -12.38 -3.65 16.04
CA ASN A 133 -13.17 -3.35 17.22
C ASN A 133 -12.93 -4.47 18.28
N PRO A 134 -12.60 -4.17 19.55
CA PRO A 134 -12.22 -5.16 20.57
C PRO A 134 -13.25 -6.26 20.87
N ASN A 135 -14.40 -6.30 20.19
CA ASN A 135 -15.45 -7.30 20.36
C ASN A 135 -15.34 -8.50 19.40
N GLN A 136 -14.13 -8.83 18.92
CA GLN A 136 -13.87 -10.04 18.13
C GLN A 136 -12.95 -11.04 18.86
N GLN A 137 -13.26 -11.33 20.13
CA GLN A 137 -12.83 -12.55 20.83
C GLN A 137 -14.05 -13.37 21.20
#